data_AF-A0A9J8D1X8-F1
#
_entry.id   AF-A0A9J8D1X8-F1
#
_cell.length_a   1.000
_cell.length_b   1.000
_cell.length_c   1.000
_cell.angle_alpha   90.00
_cell.angle_beta   90.00
_cell.angle_gamma   90.00
#
_symmetry.space_group_name_H-M   'P 1'
#
loop_
_entity.id
_entity.type
_entity.pdbx_description
1 polymer ?
#
loop_
_entity_poly.entity_id
_entity_poly.type
_entity_poly.pdbx_seq_one_letter_code
_entity_poly.pdbx_strand_id
1 'polypeptide(L)'
;MSVAGLKKQFHKATQKVSEKVGGAEGTKLDEDFLEMEKRVDATTRAVMDVMTKTTEYLQPNPATRAKMSMMSSMSKMRGGDKGPGYTQTEAVLAESMQKFGRELSEESSFGLALIDAGEAMRELAEVKDALDMEVKQNFIDPLQNLHDKDLKEIQHHLKKLQGRRLDFDYKKKRQGKVTEDELKQALEKFDDSKEIAEQSMFNLLESDNQRDFL
;
A
#
# COMPACT_ATOMS: atom_id res chain seq x y z
N MET A 1 -11.34 -23.46 -16.47
CA MET A 1 -10.24 -24.19 -15.78
C MET A 1 -10.17 -25.61 -16.36
N SER A 2 -9.03 -26.03 -16.93
CA SER A 2 -8.91 -27.38 -17.50
C SER A 2 -8.68 -28.44 -16.41
N VAL A 3 -9.01 -29.70 -16.70
CA VAL A 3 -8.82 -30.85 -15.79
C VAL A 3 -7.35 -30.97 -15.33
N ALA A 4 -6.40 -30.65 -16.20
CA ALA A 4 -4.97 -30.63 -15.87
C ALA A 4 -4.61 -29.52 -14.86
N GLY A 5 -5.21 -28.34 -14.99
CA GLY A 5 -5.04 -27.24 -14.03
C GLY A 5 -5.59 -27.59 -12.64
N LEU A 6 -6.72 -28.30 -12.58
CA LEU A 6 -7.33 -28.72 -11.32
C LEU A 6 -6.46 -29.77 -10.60
N LYS A 7 -5.97 -30.80 -11.31
CA LYS A 7 -5.03 -31.80 -10.76
C LYS A 7 -3.79 -31.15 -10.16
N LYS A 8 -3.23 -30.14 -10.84
CA LYS A 8 -2.06 -29.40 -10.37
C LYS A 8 -2.32 -28.67 -9.05
N GLN A 9 -3.50 -28.07 -8.87
CA GLN A 9 -3.85 -27.41 -7.61
C GLN A 9 -4.00 -28.42 -6.46
N PHE A 10 -4.58 -29.60 -6.72
CA PHE A 10 -4.62 -30.69 -5.75
C PHE A 10 -3.22 -31.13 -5.32
N HIS A 11 -2.28 -31.32 -6.27
CA HIS A 11 -0.91 -31.71 -5.94
C HIS A 11 -0.21 -30.70 -5.01
N LYS A 12 -0.35 -29.40 -5.31
CA LYS A 12 0.20 -28.33 -4.45
C LYS A 12 -0.41 -28.34 -3.05
N ALA A 13 -1.73 -28.53 -2.96
CA ALA A 13 -2.44 -28.62 -1.68
C ALA A 13 -1.97 -29.83 -0.88
N THR A 14 -1.86 -31.01 -1.51
CA THR A 14 -1.33 -32.22 -0.87
C THR A 14 0.08 -32.02 -0.35
N GLN A 15 0.97 -31.42 -1.14
CA GLN A 15 2.34 -31.14 -0.70
C GLN A 15 2.37 -30.17 0.49
N LYS A 16 1.57 -29.10 0.44
CA LYS A 16 1.47 -28.13 1.54
C LYS A 16 1.00 -28.76 2.84
N VAL A 17 0.06 -29.71 2.78
CA VAL A 17 -0.40 -30.47 3.94
C VAL A 17 0.69 -31.42 4.44
N SER A 18 1.40 -32.09 3.53
CA SER A 18 2.51 -32.98 3.86
C SER A 18 3.64 -32.26 4.59
N GLU A 19 3.95 -31.02 4.22
CA GLU A 19 4.99 -30.22 4.90
C GLU A 19 4.53 -29.72 6.27
N LYS A 20 3.25 -29.28 6.39
CA LYS A 20 2.74 -28.73 7.66
C LYS A 20 2.39 -29.78 8.70
N VAL A 21 1.92 -30.95 8.29
CA VAL A 21 1.34 -31.98 9.20
C VAL A 21 2.14 -33.28 9.15
N GLY A 22 2.78 -33.57 8.01
CA GLY A 22 3.48 -34.84 7.78
C GLY A 22 4.99 -34.80 7.98
N GLY A 23 5.55 -33.69 8.46
CA GLY A 23 6.99 -33.55 8.75
C GLY A 23 7.90 -33.60 7.52
N ALA A 24 7.35 -33.47 6.30
CA ALA A 24 8.17 -33.50 5.10
C ALA A 24 8.87 -32.16 4.89
N GLU A 25 10.19 -32.18 4.69
CA GLU A 25 10.93 -30.98 4.30
C GLU A 25 10.64 -30.61 2.83
N GLY A 26 10.37 -29.33 2.59
CA GLY A 26 10.30 -28.75 1.25
C GLY A 26 11.67 -28.27 0.78
N THR A 27 11.79 -27.94 -0.50
CA THR A 27 12.99 -27.28 -1.03
C THR A 27 13.23 -25.96 -0.26
N LYS A 28 14.40 -25.83 0.37
CA LYS A 28 14.77 -24.64 1.14
C LYS A 28 15.26 -23.54 0.19
N LEU A 29 14.90 -22.30 0.50
CA LEU A 29 15.52 -21.12 -0.08
C LEU A 29 16.74 -20.75 0.77
N ASP A 30 17.72 -20.09 0.16
CA ASP A 30 18.92 -19.61 0.86
C ASP A 30 18.60 -18.47 1.83
N GLU A 31 19.54 -18.19 2.73
CA GLU A 31 19.37 -17.20 3.80
C GLU A 31 19.17 -15.79 3.26
N ASP A 32 19.88 -15.41 2.18
CA ASP A 32 19.79 -14.09 1.56
C ASP A 32 18.37 -13.86 0.99
N PHE A 33 17.81 -14.85 0.30
CA PHE A 33 16.41 -14.80 -0.16
C PHE A 33 15.45 -14.56 1.01
N LEU A 34 15.58 -15.34 2.08
CA LEU A 34 14.67 -15.29 3.23
C LEU A 34 14.79 -13.94 3.97
N GLU A 35 15.98 -13.37 4.04
CA GLU A 35 16.20 -12.03 4.58
C GLU A 35 15.53 -10.96 3.72
N MET A 36 15.70 -11.01 2.39
CA MET A 36 15.01 -10.11 1.46
C MET A 36 13.49 -10.22 1.59
N GLU A 37 12.94 -11.44 1.59
CA GLU A 37 11.50 -11.67 1.75
C GLU A 37 10.98 -11.07 3.06
N LYS A 38 11.72 -11.25 4.16
CA LYS A 38 11.38 -10.66 5.47
C LYS A 38 11.40 -9.13 5.44
N ARG A 39 12.39 -8.51 4.79
CA ARG A 39 12.47 -7.05 4.64
C ARG A 39 11.30 -6.52 3.80
N VAL A 40 11.00 -7.15 2.66
CA VAL A 40 9.87 -6.75 1.82
C VAL A 40 8.53 -6.88 2.54
N ASP A 41 8.31 -7.94 3.34
CA ASP A 41 7.10 -8.07 4.15
C ASP A 41 6.97 -6.94 5.18
N ALA A 42 8.08 -6.62 5.88
CA ALA A 42 8.10 -5.51 6.83
C ALA A 42 7.81 -4.17 6.14
N THR A 43 8.44 -3.89 5.00
CA THR A 43 8.19 -2.69 4.19
C THR A 43 6.74 -2.61 3.75
N THR A 44 6.17 -3.72 3.27
CA THR A 44 4.76 -3.77 2.84
C THR A 44 3.81 -3.37 3.97
N ARG A 45 4.00 -3.96 5.15
CA ARG A 45 3.16 -3.66 6.32
C ARG A 45 3.35 -2.22 6.80
N ALA A 46 4.58 -1.73 6.82
CA ALA A 46 4.89 -0.36 7.20
C ALA A 46 4.24 0.66 6.25
N VAL A 47 4.38 0.47 4.94
CA VAL A 47 3.76 1.34 3.91
C VAL A 47 2.25 1.43 4.13
N MET A 48 1.59 0.29 4.29
CA MET A 48 0.13 0.26 4.50
C MET A 48 -0.31 0.92 5.80
N ASP A 49 0.35 0.61 6.92
CA ASP A 49 -0.03 1.15 8.22
C ASP A 49 0.23 2.65 8.31
N VAL A 50 1.43 3.11 7.92
CA VAL A 50 1.81 4.53 7.97
C VAL A 50 0.93 5.36 7.04
N MET A 51 0.67 4.90 5.82
CA MET A 51 -0.23 5.57 4.90
C MET A 51 -1.65 5.68 5.48
N THR A 52 -2.18 4.59 6.03
CA THR A 52 -3.51 4.58 6.67
C THR A 52 -3.56 5.58 7.82
N LYS A 53 -2.60 5.52 8.75
CA LYS A 53 -2.55 6.43 9.91
C LYS A 53 -2.41 7.89 9.52
N THR A 54 -1.66 8.16 8.45
CA THR A 54 -1.54 9.52 7.91
C THR A 54 -2.88 10.04 7.38
N THR A 55 -3.62 9.22 6.61
CA THR A 55 -4.95 9.64 6.13
C THR A 55 -5.97 9.82 7.28
N GLU A 56 -5.88 9.00 8.33
CA GLU A 56 -6.70 9.13 9.54
C GLU A 56 -6.38 10.42 10.31
N TYR A 57 -5.10 10.78 10.39
CA TYR A 57 -4.63 11.99 11.05
C TYR A 57 -5.08 13.26 10.31
N LEU A 58 -4.87 13.33 8.99
CA LEU A 58 -5.25 14.51 8.21
C LEU A 58 -6.76 14.73 8.26
N GLN A 59 -7.53 13.65 8.07
CA GLN A 59 -8.98 13.66 8.05
C GLN A 59 -9.58 12.60 9.00
N PRO A 60 -9.80 12.97 10.28
CA PRO A 60 -10.42 12.09 11.26
C PRO A 60 -11.86 11.72 10.90
N ASN A 61 -12.58 12.61 10.23
CA ASN A 61 -13.94 12.36 9.76
C ASN A 61 -13.94 11.35 8.60
N PRO A 62 -14.63 10.20 8.70
CA PRO A 62 -14.63 9.17 7.66
C PRO A 62 -15.18 9.64 6.30
N ALA A 63 -16.21 10.49 6.28
CA ALA A 63 -16.81 10.99 5.04
C ALA A 63 -15.86 11.94 4.31
N THR A 64 -15.19 12.82 5.06
CA THR A 64 -14.19 13.75 4.52
C THR A 64 -12.96 13.00 4.03
N ARG A 65 -12.50 12.00 4.80
CA ARG A 65 -11.40 11.12 4.41
C ARG A 65 -11.67 10.39 3.09
N ALA A 66 -12.88 9.86 2.92
CA ALA A 66 -13.28 9.21 1.67
C ALA A 66 -13.19 10.17 0.46
N LYS A 67 -13.59 11.43 0.63
CA LYS A 67 -13.44 12.47 -0.41
C LYS A 67 -11.97 12.75 -0.73
N MET A 68 -11.12 12.87 0.29
CA MET A 68 -9.66 13.04 0.11
C MET A 68 -9.05 11.88 -0.69
N SER A 69 -9.43 10.63 -0.40
CA SER A 69 -8.92 9.46 -1.13
C SER A 69 -9.35 9.43 -2.60
N MET A 70 -10.53 9.96 -2.92
CA MET A 70 -11.03 10.07 -4.31
C MET A 70 -10.41 11.23 -5.10
N MET A 71 -9.63 12.08 -4.43
CA MET A 71 -9.03 13.24 -5.04
C MET A 71 -7.84 12.83 -5.91
N SER A 72 -7.97 13.07 -7.22
CA SER A 72 -6.90 12.77 -8.18
C SER A 72 -5.83 13.86 -8.13
N SER A 73 -4.56 13.48 -7.95
CA SER A 73 -3.40 14.38 -8.00
C SER A 73 -3.28 15.11 -9.35
N MET A 74 -3.95 14.60 -10.40
CA MET A 74 -4.03 15.21 -11.74
C MET A 74 -4.91 16.46 -11.85
N SER A 75 -5.70 16.82 -10.83
CA SER A 75 -6.58 18.00 -10.91
C SER A 75 -5.80 19.33 -10.92
N LYS A 76 -4.60 19.39 -10.32
CA LYS A 76 -3.71 20.57 -10.43
C LYS A 76 -3.05 20.69 -11.81
N MET A 77 -2.73 19.58 -12.47
CA MET A 77 -2.05 19.59 -13.78
C MET A 77 -2.91 20.19 -14.91
N ARG A 78 -4.23 20.33 -14.69
CA ARG A 78 -5.18 20.87 -15.67
C ARG A 78 -5.73 22.27 -15.31
N GLY A 79 -5.14 22.95 -14.33
CA GLY A 79 -5.49 24.34 -13.98
C GLY A 79 -6.85 24.50 -13.29
N GLY A 80 -7.41 23.44 -12.70
CA GLY A 80 -8.65 23.52 -11.94
C GLY A 80 -8.36 23.81 -10.48
N ASP A 81 -8.53 25.07 -10.07
CA ASP A 81 -8.42 25.56 -8.70
C ASP A 81 -9.62 25.11 -7.84
N LYS A 82 -9.83 23.80 -7.77
CA LYS A 82 -10.78 23.21 -6.85
C LYS A 82 -9.95 22.63 -5.74
N GLY A 83 -10.01 23.25 -4.57
CA GLY A 83 -9.48 22.72 -3.32
C GLY A 83 -10.01 21.31 -3.03
N PRO A 84 -9.80 20.78 -1.82
CA PRO A 84 -9.94 19.36 -1.53
C PRO A 84 -11.30 18.67 -1.84
N GLY A 85 -12.34 19.43 -2.24
CA GLY A 85 -13.69 18.93 -2.49
C GLY A 85 -14.50 18.74 -1.20
N TYR A 86 -13.94 19.20 -0.08
CA TYR A 86 -14.55 19.24 1.23
C TYR A 86 -14.11 20.51 1.97
N THR A 87 -14.88 20.87 2.99
CA THR A 87 -14.64 22.06 3.82
C THR A 87 -13.94 21.65 5.11
N GLN A 88 -12.89 22.36 5.49
CA GLN A 88 -12.23 22.16 6.78
C GLN A 88 -13.16 22.57 7.93
N THR A 89 -13.04 21.89 9.06
CA THR A 89 -13.83 22.19 10.26
C THR A 89 -13.58 23.60 10.80
N GLU A 90 -12.36 24.09 10.61
CA GLU A 90 -11.89 25.42 10.97
C GLU A 90 -12.60 26.49 10.13
N ALA A 91 -12.85 26.24 8.84
CA ALA A 91 -13.62 27.14 8.00
C ALA A 91 -15.10 27.20 8.44
N VAL A 92 -15.69 26.05 8.82
CA VAL A 92 -17.06 26.01 9.35
C VAL A 92 -17.16 26.80 10.67
N LEU A 93 -16.14 26.69 11.54
CA LEU A 93 -16.07 27.47 12.78
C LEU A 93 -15.91 28.96 12.49
N ALA A 94 -15.03 29.33 11.56
CA ALA A 94 -14.82 30.70 11.11
C ALA A 94 -16.12 31.35 10.61
N GLU A 95 -16.89 30.64 9.78
CA GLU A 95 -18.18 31.13 9.28
C GLU A 95 -19.16 31.42 10.42
N SER A 96 -19.25 30.53 11.41
CA SER A 96 -20.12 30.73 12.58
C SER A 96 -19.68 31.93 13.41
N MET A 97 -18.38 32.05 13.69
CA MET A 97 -17.80 33.17 14.44
C MET A 97 -18.05 34.50 13.73
N GLN A 98 -17.77 34.59 12.43
CA GLN A 98 -17.99 35.81 11.65
C GLN A 98 -19.47 36.17 11.55
N LYS A 99 -20.35 35.18 11.37
CA LYS A 99 -21.80 35.41 11.32
C LYS A 99 -22.30 36.04 12.61
N PHE A 100 -22.05 35.40 13.76
CA PHE A 100 -22.56 35.90 15.03
C PHE A 100 -21.82 37.14 15.52
N GLY A 101 -20.54 37.30 15.15
CA GLY A 101 -19.78 38.53 15.40
C GLY A 101 -20.43 39.76 14.77
N ARG A 102 -20.93 39.63 13.52
CA ARG A 102 -21.67 40.71 12.84
C ARG A 102 -23.08 40.91 13.40
N GLU A 103 -23.77 39.84 13.80
CA GLU A 103 -25.11 39.94 14.41
C GLU A 103 -25.09 40.67 15.77
N LEU A 104 -24.00 40.52 16.54
CA LEU A 104 -23.83 41.17 17.85
C LEU A 104 -23.53 42.68 17.78
N SER A 105 -23.57 43.28 16.57
CA SER A 105 -23.24 44.68 16.25
C SER A 105 -21.77 45.06 16.49
N GLU A 106 -21.29 46.04 15.73
CA GLU A 106 -19.90 46.54 15.81
C GLU A 106 -19.57 47.25 17.13
N GLU A 107 -20.57 47.51 17.98
CA GLU A 107 -20.40 48.10 19.31
C GLU A 107 -20.09 47.04 20.40
N SER A 108 -20.26 45.76 20.08
CA SER A 108 -19.98 44.66 21.02
C SER A 108 -18.51 44.26 20.96
N SER A 109 -17.78 44.43 22.07
CA SER A 109 -16.39 43.94 22.18
C SER A 109 -16.28 42.44 21.94
N PHE A 110 -17.31 41.67 22.32
CA PHE A 110 -17.36 40.24 22.02
C PHE A 110 -17.62 39.97 20.53
N GLY A 111 -18.48 40.77 19.89
CA GLY A 111 -18.73 40.69 18.45
C GLY A 111 -17.47 40.92 17.63
N LEU A 112 -16.70 41.98 17.95
CA LEU A 112 -15.42 42.27 17.33
C LEU A 112 -14.40 41.13 17.56
N ALA A 113 -14.29 40.61 18.80
CA ALA A 113 -13.41 39.50 19.10
C ALA A 113 -13.78 38.21 18.32
N LEU A 114 -15.06 37.96 18.08
CA LEU A 114 -15.51 36.84 17.24
C LEU A 114 -15.16 37.04 15.77
N ILE A 115 -15.22 38.28 15.26
CA ILE A 115 -14.81 38.58 13.88
C ILE A 115 -13.31 38.32 13.72
N ASP A 116 -12.47 38.85 14.62
CA ASP A 116 -11.02 38.68 14.58
C ASP A 116 -10.62 37.19 14.72
N ALA A 117 -11.21 36.48 15.68
CA ALA A 117 -10.97 35.05 15.85
C ALA A 117 -11.45 34.24 14.64
N GLY A 118 -12.58 34.62 14.04
CA GLY A 118 -13.12 34.01 12.84
C GLY A 118 -12.21 34.21 11.62
N GLU A 119 -11.52 35.34 11.50
CA GLU A 119 -10.50 35.56 10.46
C GLU A 119 -9.30 34.64 10.66
N ALA A 120 -8.76 34.55 11.88
CA ALA A 120 -7.67 33.63 12.19
C ALA A 120 -8.04 32.15 11.92
N MET A 121 -9.27 31.75 12.23
CA MET A 121 -9.76 30.39 11.93
C MET A 121 -9.90 30.13 10.43
N ARG A 122 -10.23 31.14 9.62
CA ARG A 122 -10.28 31.04 8.17
C ARG A 122 -8.87 30.84 7.59
N GLU A 123 -7.89 31.61 8.03
CA GLU A 123 -6.49 31.44 7.63
C GLU A 123 -5.96 30.05 8.03
N LEU A 124 -6.31 29.57 9.22
CA LEU A 124 -5.94 28.22 9.66
C LEU A 124 -6.53 27.13 8.75
N ALA A 125 -7.77 27.32 8.27
CA ALA A 125 -8.38 26.40 7.32
C ALA A 125 -7.60 26.32 5.99
N GLU A 126 -7.12 27.45 5.47
CA GLU A 126 -6.31 27.49 4.24
C GLU A 126 -4.97 26.78 4.43
N VAL A 127 -4.31 26.98 5.57
CA VAL A 127 -3.06 26.26 5.92
C VAL A 127 -3.32 24.76 6.04
N LYS A 128 -4.45 24.35 6.62
CA LYS A 128 -4.82 22.95 6.76
C LYS A 128 -5.14 22.30 5.41
N ASP A 129 -5.82 23.02 4.51
CA ASP A 129 -6.01 22.58 3.13
C ASP A 129 -4.68 22.39 2.40
N ALA A 130 -3.74 23.33 2.57
CA ALA A 130 -2.41 23.21 1.98
C ALA A 130 -1.65 21.98 2.52
N LEU A 131 -1.68 21.74 3.84
CA LEU A 131 -1.09 20.56 4.47
C LEU A 131 -1.68 19.26 3.91
N ASP A 132 -3.01 19.18 3.84
CA ASP A 132 -3.71 18.01 3.33
C ASP A 132 -3.32 17.70 1.88
N MET A 133 -3.23 18.71 1.03
CA MET A 133 -2.81 18.57 -0.37
C MET A 133 -1.35 18.15 -0.49
N GLU A 134 -0.46 18.77 0.29
CA GLU A 134 0.98 18.51 0.27
C GLU A 134 1.30 17.07 0.69
N VAL A 135 0.77 16.64 1.83
CA VAL A 135 0.96 15.27 2.34
C VAL A 135 0.30 14.25 1.41
N LYS A 136 -0.86 14.57 0.83
CA LYS A 136 -1.49 13.69 -0.16
C LYS A 136 -0.61 13.46 -1.38
N GLN A 137 -0.06 14.54 -1.96
CA GLN A 137 0.68 14.50 -3.21
C GLN A 137 2.10 13.94 -3.05
N ASN A 138 2.78 14.31 -1.96
CA ASN A 138 4.21 14.03 -1.79
C ASN A 138 4.49 12.84 -0.86
N PHE A 139 3.48 12.32 -0.17
CA PHE A 139 3.65 11.18 0.73
C PHE A 139 2.65 10.05 0.44
N ILE A 140 1.33 10.32 0.55
CA ILE A 140 0.32 9.27 0.41
C ILE A 140 0.29 8.68 -1.01
N ASP A 141 0.27 9.53 -2.04
CA ASP A 141 0.20 9.06 -3.44
C ASP A 141 1.42 8.24 -3.88
N PRO A 142 2.67 8.64 -3.58
CA PRO A 142 3.85 7.81 -3.81
C PRO A 142 3.78 6.45 -3.11
N LEU A 143 3.36 6.42 -1.84
CA LEU A 143 3.23 5.17 -1.07
C LEU A 143 2.12 4.26 -1.61
N GLN A 144 1.00 4.84 -2.03
CA GLN A 144 -0.09 4.11 -2.68
C GLN A 144 0.38 3.50 -4.01
N ASN A 145 1.13 4.26 -4.82
CA ASN A 145 1.70 3.75 -6.06
C ASN A 145 2.71 2.61 -5.82
N LEU A 146 3.60 2.76 -4.83
CA LEU A 146 4.53 1.72 -4.40
C LEU A 146 3.79 0.42 -4.01
N HIS A 147 2.71 0.57 -3.23
CA HIS A 147 1.88 -0.56 -2.82
C HIS A 147 1.18 -1.25 -3.99
N ASP A 148 0.50 -0.48 -4.85
CA ASP A 148 -0.36 -1.02 -5.89
C ASP A 148 0.40 -1.57 -7.11
N LYS A 149 1.66 -1.17 -7.28
CA LYS A 149 2.55 -1.66 -8.35
C LYS A 149 3.61 -2.59 -7.80
N ASP A 150 4.69 -2.04 -7.25
CA ASP A 150 5.91 -2.79 -6.97
C ASP A 150 5.68 -3.88 -5.91
N LEU A 151 5.07 -3.53 -4.77
CA LEU A 151 4.82 -4.50 -3.70
C LEU A 151 3.82 -5.58 -4.12
N LYS A 152 2.77 -5.21 -4.87
CA LYS A 152 1.78 -6.15 -5.39
C LYS A 152 2.37 -7.11 -6.43
N GLU A 153 3.27 -6.63 -7.28
CA GLU A 153 4.00 -7.44 -8.25
C GLU A 153 4.96 -8.42 -7.54
N ILE A 154 5.73 -7.96 -6.55
CA ILE A 154 6.58 -8.83 -5.74
C ILE A 154 5.75 -9.92 -5.04
N GLN A 155 4.62 -9.56 -4.41
CA GLN A 155 3.71 -10.53 -3.82
C GLN A 155 3.20 -11.56 -4.84
N HIS A 156 2.93 -11.14 -6.07
CA HIS A 156 2.56 -12.04 -7.15
C HIS A 156 3.69 -13.04 -7.46
N HIS A 157 4.93 -12.57 -7.59
CA HIS A 157 6.10 -13.41 -7.85
C HIS A 157 6.35 -14.39 -6.71
N LEU A 158 6.33 -13.95 -5.44
CA LEU A 158 6.48 -14.82 -4.27
C LEU A 158 5.40 -15.91 -4.21
N LYS A 159 4.14 -15.55 -4.47
CA LYS A 159 3.04 -16.54 -4.52
C LYS A 159 3.23 -17.55 -5.66
N LYS A 160 3.71 -17.09 -6.81
CA LYS A 160 4.00 -17.95 -7.96
C LYS A 160 5.16 -18.90 -7.66
N LEU A 161 6.26 -18.38 -7.11
CA LEU A 161 7.42 -19.16 -6.66
C LEU A 161 7.00 -20.25 -5.67
N GLN A 162 6.26 -19.90 -4.62
CA GLN A 162 5.80 -20.89 -3.64
C GLN A 162 4.92 -21.96 -4.30
N GLY A 163 4.10 -21.58 -5.27
CA GLY A 163 3.31 -22.50 -6.07
C GLY A 163 4.14 -23.41 -6.99
N ARG A 164 5.32 -22.98 -7.44
CA ARG A 164 6.26 -23.79 -8.25
C ARG A 164 7.08 -24.73 -7.38
N ARG A 165 7.56 -24.25 -6.23
CA ARG A 165 8.26 -25.06 -5.23
C ARG A 165 7.43 -26.27 -4.81
N LEU A 166 6.17 -26.06 -4.45
CA LEU A 166 5.25 -27.14 -4.06
C LEU A 166 5.01 -28.16 -5.19
N ASP A 167 4.96 -27.72 -6.45
CA ASP A 167 4.80 -28.60 -7.62
C ASP A 167 6.06 -29.43 -7.88
N PHE A 168 7.23 -28.80 -7.77
CA PHE A 168 8.52 -29.46 -7.87
C PHE A 168 8.71 -30.50 -6.77
N ASP A 169 8.48 -30.13 -5.50
CA ASP A 169 8.65 -31.03 -4.36
C ASP A 169 7.70 -32.24 -4.42
N TYR A 170 6.46 -32.02 -4.88
CA TYR A 170 5.51 -33.11 -5.11
C TYR A 170 6.03 -34.11 -6.17
N LYS A 171 6.54 -33.61 -7.30
CA LYS A 171 7.07 -34.44 -8.38
C LYS A 171 8.36 -35.16 -7.97
N LYS A 172 9.25 -34.47 -7.26
CA LYS A 172 10.51 -35.01 -6.71
C LYS A 172 10.25 -36.18 -5.77
N LYS A 173 9.27 -36.08 -4.86
CA LYS A 173 8.87 -37.20 -3.98
C LYS A 173 8.28 -38.40 -4.72
N ARG A 174 7.83 -38.22 -5.97
CA ARG A 174 7.25 -39.27 -6.82
C ARG A 174 8.17 -39.66 -7.98
N GLN A 175 9.47 -39.46 -7.83
CA GLN A 175 10.48 -39.91 -8.78
C GLN A 175 10.27 -41.42 -9.07
N GLY A 176 10.17 -41.78 -10.34
CA GLY A 176 9.77 -43.13 -10.80
C GLY A 176 8.29 -43.29 -11.18
N LYS A 177 7.41 -42.34 -10.81
CA LYS A 177 6.01 -42.24 -11.30
C LYS A 177 5.77 -40.99 -12.17
N VAL A 178 6.78 -40.15 -12.30
CA VAL A 178 6.81 -38.89 -13.07
C VAL A 178 7.99 -39.00 -14.04
N THR A 179 7.84 -38.54 -15.27
CA THR A 179 8.93 -38.62 -16.25
C THR A 179 10.06 -37.65 -15.88
N GLU A 180 11.29 -37.96 -16.33
CA GLU A 180 12.43 -37.07 -16.11
C GLU A 180 12.20 -35.69 -16.72
N ASP A 181 11.60 -35.62 -17.91
CA ASP A 181 11.23 -34.35 -18.55
C ASP A 181 10.25 -33.53 -17.72
N GLU A 182 9.25 -34.16 -17.11
CA GLU A 182 8.27 -33.48 -16.26
C GLU A 182 8.88 -32.95 -14.96
N LEU A 183 9.88 -33.65 -14.41
CA LEU A 183 10.62 -33.24 -13.22
C LEU A 183 11.57 -32.08 -13.56
N LYS A 184 12.32 -32.20 -14.67
CA LYS A 184 13.23 -31.16 -15.16
C LYS A 184 12.49 -29.86 -15.45
N GLN A 185 11.36 -29.92 -16.16
CA GLN A 185 10.52 -28.74 -16.41
C GLN A 185 9.92 -28.12 -15.13
N ALA A 186 9.74 -28.91 -14.07
CA ALA A 186 9.24 -28.37 -12.80
C ALA A 186 10.34 -27.63 -12.04
N LEU A 187 11.57 -28.15 -12.10
CA LEU A 187 12.78 -27.50 -11.57
C LEU A 187 13.06 -26.18 -12.31
N GLU A 188 13.16 -26.21 -13.64
CA GLU A 188 13.38 -24.99 -14.44
C GLU A 188 12.36 -23.90 -14.11
N LYS A 189 11.07 -24.24 -14.05
CA LYS A 189 10.02 -23.27 -13.71
C LYS A 189 10.08 -22.77 -12.26
N PHE A 190 10.66 -23.55 -11.35
CA PHE A 190 10.92 -23.11 -9.98
C PHE A 190 12.08 -22.12 -9.96
N ASP A 191 13.20 -22.46 -10.59
CA ASP A 191 14.40 -21.62 -10.69
C ASP A 191 14.08 -20.29 -11.39
N ASP A 192 13.40 -20.31 -12.54
CA ASP A 192 12.95 -19.09 -13.24
C ASP A 192 12.08 -18.19 -12.34
N SER A 193 11.20 -18.80 -11.54
CA SER A 193 10.31 -18.02 -10.66
C SER A 193 11.04 -17.49 -9.44
N LYS A 194 12.15 -18.15 -9.03
CA LYS A 194 12.99 -17.74 -7.92
C LYS A 194 13.79 -16.52 -8.34
N GLU A 195 14.48 -16.59 -9.47
CA GLU A 195 15.28 -15.49 -10.03
C GLU A 195 14.44 -14.22 -10.22
N ILE A 196 13.23 -14.36 -10.79
CA ILE A 196 12.33 -13.20 -10.95
C ILE A 196 11.93 -12.61 -9.60
N ALA A 197 11.58 -13.45 -8.61
CA ALA A 197 11.19 -12.95 -7.29
C ALA A 197 12.37 -12.27 -6.58
N GLU A 198 13.57 -12.85 -6.64
CA GLU A 198 14.81 -12.28 -6.09
C GLU A 198 15.09 -10.92 -6.72
N GLN A 199 15.09 -10.83 -8.05
CA GLN A 199 15.39 -9.59 -8.74
C GLN A 199 14.38 -8.49 -8.41
N SER A 200 13.08 -8.81 -8.33
CA SER A 200 12.06 -7.84 -7.95
C SER A 200 12.22 -7.36 -6.49
N MET A 201 12.52 -8.26 -5.55
CA MET A 201 12.80 -7.88 -4.15
C MET A 201 14.07 -7.04 -4.04
N PHE A 202 15.13 -7.44 -4.73
CA PHE A 202 16.40 -6.72 -4.76
C PHE A 202 16.23 -5.30 -5.29
N ASN A 203 15.55 -5.14 -6.43
CA ASN A 203 15.30 -3.82 -7.03
C ASN A 203 14.56 -2.87 -6.07
N LEU A 204 13.57 -3.39 -5.35
CA LEU A 204 12.85 -2.61 -4.33
C LEU A 204 13.79 -2.18 -3.20
N LEU A 205 14.57 -3.12 -2.64
CA LEU A 205 15.44 -2.85 -1.49
C LEU A 205 16.66 -1.98 -1.85
N GLU A 206 17.16 -2.07 -3.08
CA GLU A 206 18.19 -1.15 -3.58
C GLU A 206 17.65 0.26 -3.80
N SER A 207 16.41 0.39 -4.27
CA SER A 207 15.78 1.70 -4.43
C SER A 207 15.57 2.42 -3.09
N ASP A 208 15.48 1.68 -1.99
CA ASP A 208 15.47 2.20 -0.60
C ASP A 208 16.84 2.76 -0.20
N ASN A 209 17.92 2.10 -0.61
CA ASN A 209 19.30 2.52 -0.32
C ASN A 209 19.77 3.74 -1.15
N GLN A 210 19.20 3.94 -2.34
CA GLN A 210 19.61 5.00 -3.28
C GLN A 210 18.79 6.30 -3.15
N ARG A 211 17.65 6.26 -2.47
CA ARG A 211 16.91 7.50 -2.15
C ARG A 211 17.55 8.14 -0.94
N ASP A 212 18.55 8.97 -1.20
CA ASP A 212 18.98 10.00 -0.25
C ASP A 212 17.74 10.85 0.07
N PHE A 213 17.09 10.55 1.19
CA PHE A 213 16.09 11.43 1.80
C PHE A 213 16.82 12.67 2.31
N LEU A 214 17.04 13.64 1.41
CA LEU A 214 17.50 15.00 1.71
C LEU A 214 16.62 16.02 0.98
#